data_AF-A0A124JWH2-F1
#
_entry.id   AF-A0A124JWH2-F1
#
_cell.length_a   1.000
_cell.length_b   1.000
_cell.length_c   1.000
_cell.angle_alpha   90.00
_cell.angle_beta   90.00
_cell.angle_gamma   90.00
#
_symmetry.space_group_name_H-M   'P 1'
#
loop_
_entity.id
_entity.type
_entity.pdbx_description
1 polymer ?
#
loop_
_entity_poly.entity_id
_entity_poly.type
_entity_poly.pdbx_seq_one_letter_code
_entity_poly.pdbx_strand_id
1 'polypeptide(L)'
;MGWLKQALTGPDNQTVAIGRLVGIIITIVLLVGLPVAAAATVITGKVVVADWTTLLTALSLYVPAIVGAMTGMIWGTNSTEPKAKDPDNG
;
A
#
# COMPACT_ATOMS: atom_id res chain seq x y z
N MET A 1 12.07 5.80 -17.84
CA MET A 1 10.95 6.11 -16.91
C MET A 1 9.65 5.34 -17.22
N GLY A 2 9.63 4.40 -18.19
CA GLY A 2 8.39 3.66 -18.54
C GLY A 2 7.90 2.68 -17.48
N TRP A 3 8.81 2.05 -16.73
CA TRP A 3 8.46 1.07 -15.69
C TRP A 3 7.68 1.69 -14.52
N LEU A 4 8.05 2.92 -14.12
CA LEU A 4 7.37 3.62 -13.03
C LEU A 4 5.96 4.07 -13.47
N LYS A 5 5.82 4.55 -14.71
CA LYS A 5 4.50 4.88 -15.27
C LYS A 5 3.60 3.64 -15.27
N GLN A 6 4.10 2.50 -15.71
CA GLN A 6 3.36 1.23 -15.74
C GLN A 6 3.02 0.69 -14.34
N ALA A 7 3.89 0.91 -13.36
CA ALA A 7 3.63 0.57 -11.96
C ALA A 7 2.55 1.46 -11.32
N LEU A 8 2.41 2.71 -11.78
CA LEU A 8 1.48 3.71 -11.23
C LEU A 8 0.15 3.83 -11.97
N THR A 9 0.05 3.25 -13.17
CA THR A 9 -1.15 3.33 -14.02
C THR A 9 -1.90 2.01 -14.11
N GLY A 10 -3.17 2.04 -14.53
CA GLY A 10 -4.01 0.88 -14.78
C GLY A 10 -3.64 0.11 -16.05
N PRO A 11 -4.43 -0.90 -16.45
CA PRO A 11 -4.18 -1.72 -17.65
C PRO A 11 -4.05 -0.91 -18.94
N ASP A 12 -4.66 0.28 -18.97
CA ASP A 12 -4.66 1.26 -20.06
C ASP A 12 -3.39 2.13 -20.12
N ASN A 13 -2.51 2.05 -19.11
CA ASN A 13 -1.26 2.82 -19.01
C ASN A 13 -1.44 4.36 -19.07
N GLN A 14 -2.67 4.84 -18.88
CA GLN A 14 -3.05 6.26 -18.93
C GLN A 14 -3.68 6.72 -17.62
N THR A 15 -4.53 5.89 -17.00
CA THR A 15 -5.21 6.25 -15.75
C THR A 15 -4.35 5.86 -14.55
N VAL A 16 -4.15 6.79 -13.62
CA VAL A 16 -3.43 6.53 -12.36
C VAL A 16 -4.25 5.57 -11.49
N ALA A 17 -3.65 4.43 -11.13
CA ALA A 17 -4.28 3.46 -10.25
C ALA A 17 -4.02 3.85 -8.79
N ILE A 18 -5.00 4.52 -8.16
CA ILE A 18 -4.91 5.01 -6.77
C ILE A 18 -4.50 3.89 -5.80
N GLY A 19 -5.04 2.67 -5.96
CA GLY A 19 -4.67 1.52 -5.14
C GLY A 19 -3.18 1.14 -5.25
N ARG A 20 -2.56 1.30 -6.43
CA ARG A 20 -1.12 1.03 -6.63
C ARG A 20 -0.26 2.13 -6.01
N LEU A 21 -0.67 3.39 -6.13
CA LEU A 21 -0.02 4.52 -5.46
C LEU A 21 -0.03 4.34 -3.94
N VAL A 22 -1.21 4.03 -3.36
CA VAL A 22 -1.36 3.78 -1.93
C VAL A 22 -0.50 2.60 -1.49
N GLY A 23 -0.50 1.50 -2.27
CA GLY A 23 0.34 0.33 -2.00
C GLY A 23 1.84 0.65 -1.97
N ILE A 24 2.33 1.44 -2.93
CA ILE A 24 3.74 1.87 -2.99
C ILE A 24 4.08 2.78 -1.81
N ILE A 25 3.22 3.73 -1.46
CA ILE A 25 3.43 4.63 -0.31
C ILE A 25 3.52 3.81 0.99
N ILE A 26 2.57 2.90 1.21
CA ILE A 26 2.59 2.00 2.38
C ILE A 26 3.88 1.18 2.40
N THR A 27 4.30 0.65 1.25
CA THR A 27 5.54 -0.14 1.14
C THR A 27 6.77 0.70 1.50
N ILE A 28 6.88 1.93 0.99
CA ILE A 28 8.00 2.83 1.30
C ILE A 28 8.02 3.17 2.80
N VAL A 29 6.86 3.50 3.38
CA VAL A 29 6.75 3.85 4.79
C VAL A 29 7.12 2.66 5.67
N LEU A 30 6.61 1.46 5.38
CA LEU A 30 6.84 0.28 6.21
C LEU A 30 8.23 -0.32 6.05
N LEU A 31 8.78 -0.37 4.83
CA LEU A 31 10.07 -1.01 4.56
C LEU A 31 11.27 -0.08 4.75
N VAL A 32 11.09 1.23 4.59
CA VAL A 32 12.20 2.19 4.67
C VAL A 32 11.98 3.19 5.80
N GLY A 33 10.82 3.85 5.84
CA GLY A 33 10.55 4.89 6.84
C GLY A 33 10.60 4.38 8.28
N LEU A 34 9.93 3.26 8.54
CA LEU A 34 9.80 2.69 9.88
C LEU A 34 11.15 2.19 10.44
N PRO A 35 11.97 1.42 9.69
CA PRO A 35 13.29 1.00 10.17
C PRO A 35 14.25 2.17 10.39
N VAL A 36 14.20 3.20 9.55
CA VAL A 36 15.03 4.41 9.72
C VAL A 36 14.65 5.16 10.98
N ALA A 37 13.35 5.34 11.24
CA ALA A 37 12.85 5.95 12.47
C ALA A 37 13.22 5.12 13.71
N ALA A 38 13.13 3.79 13.60
CA ALA A 38 13.54 2.88 14.67
C ALA A 38 15.02 3.01 15.00
N ALA A 39 15.89 2.96 13.99
CA ALA A 39 17.32 3.14 14.17
C ALA A 39 17.65 4.50 14.79
N ALA A 40 17.07 5.60 14.28
CA ALA A 40 17.33 6.94 14.78
C ALA A 40 16.90 7.12 16.25
N THR A 41 15.74 6.59 16.64
CA THR A 41 15.22 6.72 18.02
C THR A 41 15.96 5.85 19.02
N VAL A 42 16.45 4.68 18.60
CA VAL A 42 17.34 3.82 19.41
C VAL A 42 18.71 4.47 19.59
N ILE A 43 19.33 4.98 18.52
CA ILE A 43 20.64 5.66 18.57
C ILE A 43 20.59 6.89 19.49
N THR A 44 19.50 7.63 19.44
CA THR A 44 19.30 8.82 20.30
C THR A 44 18.82 8.49 21.71
N GLY A 45 18.65 7.21 22.05
CA GLY A 45 18.23 6.75 23.38
C GLY A 45 16.81 7.15 23.77
N LYS A 46 15.97 7.55 22.79
CA LYS A 46 14.59 8.01 23.05
C LYS A 46 13.63 6.85 23.30
N VAL A 47 13.90 5.69 22.70
CA VAL A 47 13.04 4.51 22.76
C VAL A 47 13.93 3.27 22.88
N VAL A 48 13.54 2.34 23.75
CA VAL A 48 14.26 1.06 23.90
C VAL A 48 13.89 0.08 22.78
N VAL A 49 14.84 -0.78 22.44
CA VAL A 49 14.66 -1.79 21.37
C VAL A 49 13.46 -2.71 21.63
N ALA A 50 13.12 -2.98 22.90
CA ALA A 50 11.97 -3.78 23.30
C ALA A 50 10.61 -3.17 22.85
N ASP A 51 10.50 -1.84 22.85
CA ASP A 51 9.26 -1.17 22.43
C ASP A 51 9.11 -1.24 20.90
N TRP A 52 10.22 -1.10 20.16
CA TRP A 52 10.23 -1.25 18.71
C TRP A 52 9.92 -2.67 18.26
N THR A 53 10.46 -3.68 18.95
CA THR A 53 10.13 -5.08 18.66
C THR A 53 8.66 -5.37 18.89
N THR A 54 8.08 -4.87 19.99
CA THR A 54 6.63 -4.98 20.25
C THR A 54 5.79 -4.32 19.15
N LEU A 55 6.16 -3.10 18.74
CA LEU A 55 5.49 -2.39 17.65
C LEU A 55 5.56 -3.16 16.33
N LEU A 56 6.75 -3.64 15.95
CA LEU A 56 6.96 -4.39 14.71
C LEU A 56 6.18 -5.71 14.72
N THR A 57 6.12 -6.40 15.86
CA THR A 57 5.29 -7.60 16.03
C THR A 57 3.81 -7.27 15.85
N ALA A 58 3.30 -6.18 16.44
CA ALA A 58 1.90 -5.76 16.25
C ALA A 58 1.61 -5.38 14.78
N LEU A 59 2.53 -4.68 14.12
CA LEU A 59 2.41 -4.30 12.71
C LEU A 59 2.30 -5.52 11.78
N SER A 60 2.96 -6.63 12.12
CA SER A 60 2.86 -7.86 11.33
C SER A 60 1.43 -8.45 11.29
N LEU A 61 0.58 -8.08 12.26
CA LEU A 61 -0.82 -8.50 12.33
C LEU A 61 -1.76 -7.41 11.76
N TYR A 62 -1.50 -6.14 12.08
CA TYR A 62 -2.34 -5.02 11.64
C TYR A 62 -2.25 -4.76 10.13
N VAL A 63 -1.05 -4.81 9.54
CA VAL A 63 -0.87 -4.48 8.11
C VAL A 63 -1.62 -5.47 7.21
N PRO A 64 -1.48 -6.81 7.37
CA PRO A 64 -2.27 -7.75 6.59
C PRO A 64 -3.77 -7.63 6.82
N ALA A 65 -4.21 -7.33 8.05
CA ALA A 65 -5.64 -7.14 8.33
C ALA A 65 -6.21 -5.94 7.57
N ILE A 66 -5.51 -4.80 7.55
CA ILE A 66 -5.91 -3.61 6.78
C ILE A 66 -5.88 -3.89 5.28
N VAL A 67 -4.82 -4.53 4.78
CA VAL A 67 -4.72 -4.88 3.35
C VAL A 67 -5.85 -5.82 2.97
N GLY A 68 -6.12 -6.86 3.75
CA GLY A 68 -7.23 -7.78 3.53
C GLY A 68 -8.59 -7.08 3.55
N ALA A 69 -8.83 -6.17 4.49
CA ALA A 69 -10.05 -5.38 4.55
C ALA A 69 -10.21 -4.47 3.32
N MET A 70 -9.13 -3.80 2.87
CA MET A 70 -9.16 -2.98 1.66
C MET A 70 -9.37 -3.83 0.41
N THR A 71 -8.67 -4.96 0.26
CA THR A 71 -8.85 -5.86 -0.88
C THR A 71 -10.27 -6.44 -0.89
N GLY A 72 -10.80 -6.83 0.26
CA GLY A 72 -12.18 -7.29 0.40
C GLY A 72 -13.20 -6.20 0.04
N MET A 73 -12.95 -4.95 0.46
CA MET A 73 -13.78 -3.81 0.07
C MET A 73 -13.72 -3.58 -1.43
N ILE A 74 -12.54 -3.49 -2.03
CA ILE A 74 -12.36 -3.30 -3.48
C ILE A 74 -13.06 -4.41 -4.26
N TRP A 75 -12.88 -5.67 -3.85
CA TRP A 75 -13.51 -6.81 -4.52
C TRP A 75 -15.03 -6.81 -4.35
N GLY A 76 -15.52 -6.48 -3.15
CA GLY A 76 -16.94 -6.37 -2.86
C GLY A 76 -17.63 -5.21 -3.56
N THR A 77 -16.92 -4.10 -3.81
CA THR A 77 -17.46 -2.92 -4.53
C THR A 77 -17.24 -3.01 -6.04
N ASN A 78 -16.39 -3.92 -6.54
CA ASN A 78 -16.11 -4.09 -7.96
C ASN A 78 -17.36 -4.41 -8.79
N SER A 79 -18.38 -5.03 -8.18
CA SER A 79 -19.68 -5.28 -8.81
C SER A 79 -20.49 -3.99 -9.11
N THR A 80 -20.05 -2.83 -8.61
CA THR A 80 -20.71 -1.53 -8.81
C THR A 80 -19.97 -0.61 -9.77
N GLU A 81 -18.81 -1.01 -10.30
CA GLU A 81 -18.15 -0.26 -11.36
C GLU A 81 -18.95 -0.38 -12.67
N PRO A 82 -19.25 0.76 -13.35
CA PRO A 82 -19.91 0.71 -14.65
C PRO A 82 -19.06 -0.11 -15.62
N LYS A 83 -19.61 -1.21 -16.14
CA LYS A 83 -18.97 -1.96 -17.22
C LYS A 83 -18.73 -0.99 -18.38
N ALA A 84 -17.49 -0.93 -18.87
CA ALA A 84 -17.18 -0.19 -20.09
C ALA A 84 -18.16 -0.64 -21.18
N LYS A 85 -18.80 0.32 -21.88
CA LYS A 85 -19.62 0.00 -23.04
C LYS A 85 -18.73 -0.70 -24.06
N ASP A 86 -19.18 -1.85 -24.51
CA ASP A 86 -18.59 -2.61 -25.59
C ASP A 86 -18.51 -1.71 -26.84
N PRO A 87 -17.31 -1.43 -27.39
CA PRO A 87 -17.18 -0.56 -28.57
C PRO A 87 -17.82 -1.14 -29.84
N ASP A 88 -18.26 -2.41 -29.82
CA ASP A 88 -18.84 -3.10 -30.98
C ASP A 88 -20.39 -3.04 -31.06
N ASN A 89 -21.07 -2.29 -30.18
CA ASN A 89 -22.54 -2.11 -30.21
C ASN A 89 -22.95 -0.63 -30.39
N GLY A 90 -22.51 0.00 -31.47
CA GLY A 90 -22.93 1.35 -31.88
C GLY A 90 -22.89 1.56 -33.38
#